data_AF-A0A3M0WNU1-F1
#
_entry.id   AF-A0A3M0WNU1-F1
#
_cell.length_a   1.000
_cell.length_b   1.000
_cell.length_c   1.000
_cell.angle_alpha   90.00
_cell.angle_beta   90.00
_cell.angle_gamma   90.00
#
_symmetry.space_group_name_H-M   'P 1'
#
loop_
_entity.id
_entity.type
_entity.pdbx_description
1 polymer ?
#
loop_
_entity_poly.entity_id
_entity_poly.type
_entity_poly.pdbx_seq_one_letter_code
_entity_poly.pdbx_strand_id
1 'polypeptide(L)'
;MKKIQLLATRVFAIAMIMISCKMNYAQLSAPTVENVYGGRILDITGYPKNTDSTRFFISTESANSIFYTDAYTNTTSPTGNDWTVMPGVDANAGFGSHIVRIEAHSTSGKVFFFTPDSLLSSHPSSS
;
A
#
# COMPACT_ATOMS: atom_id res chain seq x y z
N MET A 1 56.52 29.43 -36.51
CA MET A 1 55.88 29.75 -35.20
C MET A 1 54.35 29.76 -35.27
N LYS A 2 53.71 30.50 -36.19
CA LYS A 2 52.23 30.58 -36.32
C LYS A 2 51.50 29.22 -36.49
N LYS A 3 52.07 28.26 -37.23
CA LYS A 3 51.46 26.93 -37.45
C LYS A 3 51.43 26.04 -36.20
N ILE A 4 52.45 26.15 -35.33
CA ILE A 4 52.55 25.40 -34.08
C ILE A 4 51.56 25.96 -33.04
N GLN A 5 51.43 27.29 -32.99
CA GLN A 5 50.43 27.95 -32.14
C GLN A 5 49.00 27.58 -32.55
N LEU A 6 48.71 27.55 -33.86
CA LEU A 6 47.39 27.15 -34.37
C LEU A 6 47.04 25.70 -34.01
N LEU A 7 48.01 24.79 -34.06
CA LEU A 7 47.81 23.40 -33.66
C LEU A 7 47.55 23.27 -32.16
N ALA A 8 48.31 23.99 -31.33
CA ALA A 8 48.14 24.00 -29.89
C ALA A 8 46.76 24.53 -29.47
N THR A 9 46.26 25.60 -30.11
CA THR A 9 44.92 26.14 -29.85
C THR A 9 43.82 25.15 -30.22
N ARG A 10 43.97 24.40 -31.32
CA ARG A 10 43.00 23.37 -31.73
C ARG A 10 42.95 22.20 -30.76
N VAL A 11 44.11 21.73 -30.29
CA VAL A 11 44.18 20.65 -29.29
C VAL A 11 43.57 21.10 -27.96
N PHE A 12 43.84 22.33 -27.53
CA PHE A 12 43.25 22.90 -26.31
C PHE A 12 41.72 23.03 -26.42
N ALA A 13 41.20 23.48 -27.57
CA ALA A 13 39.77 23.57 -27.81
C ALA A 13 39.07 22.20 -27.76
N ILE A 14 39.68 21.16 -28.35
CA ILE A 14 39.16 19.79 -28.30
C ILE A 14 39.15 19.24 -26.87
N ALA A 15 40.22 19.50 -26.10
CA ALA A 15 40.28 19.11 -24.69
C ALA A 15 39.19 19.80 -23.85
N MET A 16 38.91 21.09 -24.13
CA MET A 16 37.84 21.82 -23.44
C MET A 16 36.44 21.26 -23.77
N ILE A 17 36.19 20.85 -25.01
CA ILE A 17 34.91 20.24 -25.43
C ILE A 17 34.71 18.86 -24.78
N MET A 18 35.78 18.07 -24.61
CA MET A 18 35.71 16.77 -23.94
C MET A 18 35.40 16.89 -22.44
N ILE A 19 35.82 17.99 -21.79
CA ILE A 19 35.56 18.24 -20.35
C ILE A 19 34.12 18.70 -20.09
N SER A 20 33.46 19.33 -21.06
CA SER A 20 32.08 19.84 -20.91
C SER A 20 31.00 18.81 -21.21
N CYS A 21 31.35 17.60 -21.65
CA CYS A 21 30.41 16.50 -21.81
C CYS A 21 30.09 15.84 -20.45
N LYS A 22 29.44 16.58 -19.54
CA LYS A 22 28.80 15.97 -18.37
C LYS A 22 27.51 15.30 -18.83
N MET A 23 27.53 13.98 -18.90
CA MET A 23 26.31 13.20 -19.13
C MET A 23 25.37 13.40 -17.95
N ASN A 24 24.34 14.24 -18.13
CA ASN A 24 23.23 14.34 -17.21
C ASN A 24 22.36 13.09 -17.39
N TYR A 25 22.74 12.01 -16.73
CA TYR A 25 21.84 10.88 -16.53
C TYR A 25 20.72 11.38 -15.61
N ALA A 26 19.55 11.65 -16.18
CA ALA A 26 18.34 11.80 -15.40
C ALA A 26 18.08 10.44 -14.73
N GLN A 27 18.48 10.30 -13.47
CA GLN A 27 18.15 9.14 -12.67
C GLN A 27 16.64 9.18 -12.40
N LEU A 28 15.87 8.47 -13.22
CA LEU A 28 14.52 8.08 -12.87
C LEU A 28 14.65 7.26 -11.58
N SER A 29 14.22 7.81 -10.45
CA SER A 29 14.03 7.02 -9.25
C SER A 29 13.11 5.85 -9.61
N ALA A 30 13.43 4.66 -9.10
CA ALA A 30 12.50 3.54 -9.23
C ALA A 30 11.11 4.01 -8.74
N PRO A 31 10.03 3.64 -9.44
CA PRO A 31 8.68 3.94 -8.96
C PRO A 31 8.55 3.48 -7.51
N THR A 32 7.99 4.32 -6.64
CA THR A 32 7.60 3.87 -5.30
C THR A 32 6.59 2.76 -5.49
N VAL A 33 6.93 1.54 -5.08
CA VAL A 33 5.99 0.43 -5.09
C VAL A 33 4.98 0.73 -3.99
N GLU A 34 3.85 1.30 -4.38
CA GLU A 34 2.68 1.36 -3.52
C GLU A 34 2.13 -0.06 -3.42
N ASN A 35 2.00 -0.57 -2.20
CA ASN A 35 1.35 -1.85 -2.02
C ASN A 35 -0.13 -1.70 -2.40
N VAL A 36 -0.57 -2.45 -3.41
CA VAL A 36 -1.98 -2.52 -3.80
C VAL A 36 -2.68 -3.42 -2.79
N TYR A 37 -3.07 -2.81 -1.67
CA TYR A 37 -3.77 -3.45 -0.57
C TYR A 37 -5.27 -3.53 -0.87
N GLY A 38 -5.64 -4.43 -1.76
CA GLY A 38 -7.04 -4.76 -2.00
C GLY A 38 -7.50 -4.55 -3.44
N GLY A 39 -8.54 -5.30 -3.80
CA GLY A 39 -9.26 -5.19 -5.07
C GLY A 39 -10.63 -4.54 -4.86
N ARG A 40 -11.62 -4.97 -5.64
CA ARG A 40 -13.01 -4.58 -5.43
C ARG A 40 -13.47 -5.01 -4.04
N ILE A 41 -14.12 -4.11 -3.32
CA ILE A 41 -14.78 -4.43 -2.05
C ILE A 41 -15.96 -5.37 -2.35
N LEU A 42 -16.01 -6.49 -1.65
CA LEU A 42 -17.06 -7.50 -1.76
C LEU A 42 -18.15 -7.29 -0.70
N ASP A 43 -17.74 -6.98 0.53
CA ASP A 43 -18.63 -6.71 1.65
C ASP A 43 -17.97 -5.78 2.68
N ILE A 44 -18.80 -5.09 3.47
CA ILE A 44 -18.38 -4.12 4.48
C ILE A 44 -19.21 -4.35 5.75
N THR A 45 -18.54 -4.47 6.89
CA THR A 45 -19.19 -4.48 8.21
C THR A 45 -18.39 -3.60 9.17
N GLY A 46 -18.98 -3.29 10.32
CA GLY A 46 -18.30 -2.52 11.35
C GLY A 46 -19.09 -2.46 12.64
N TYR A 47 -18.42 -2.01 13.70
CA TYR A 47 -19.05 -1.83 14.99
C TYR A 47 -18.44 -0.64 15.74
N PRO A 48 -19.18 -0.01 16.68
CA PRO A 48 -18.63 0.99 17.58
C PRO A 48 -17.54 0.37 18.45
N LYS A 49 -16.28 0.77 18.22
CA LYS A 49 -15.11 0.24 18.94
C LYS A 49 -14.98 0.90 20.31
N ASN A 50 -15.13 2.22 20.37
CA ASN A 50 -15.25 3.00 21.59
C ASN A 50 -16.32 4.09 21.39
N THR A 51 -16.53 4.95 22.38
CA THR A 51 -17.49 6.07 22.31
C THR A 51 -17.24 7.01 21.13
N ASP A 52 -15.98 7.16 20.70
CA ASP A 52 -15.53 8.11 19.69
C ASP A 52 -14.96 7.43 18.43
N SER A 53 -15.09 6.11 18.31
CA SER A 53 -14.47 5.37 17.22
C SER A 53 -15.31 4.19 16.75
N THR A 54 -15.31 3.99 15.43
CA THR A 54 -15.93 2.85 14.76
C THR A 54 -14.85 2.04 14.08
N ARG A 55 -14.86 0.73 14.29
CA ARG A 55 -14.01 -0.20 13.54
C ARG A 55 -14.76 -0.69 12.32
N PHE A 56 -14.12 -0.57 11.16
CA PHE A 56 -14.63 -1.10 9.91
C PHE A 56 -13.79 -2.29 9.45
N PHE A 57 -14.46 -3.19 8.74
CA PHE A 57 -13.85 -4.31 8.04
C PHE A 57 -14.37 -4.34 6.63
N ILE A 58 -13.49 -4.67 5.69
CA ILE A 58 -13.86 -4.90 4.29
C ILE A 58 -13.30 -6.24 3.85
N SER A 59 -14.09 -7.01 3.12
CA SER A 59 -13.56 -8.11 2.33
C SER A 59 -13.34 -7.67 0.89
N THR A 60 -12.32 -8.20 0.23
CA THR A 60 -11.94 -7.73 -1.12
C THR A 60 -11.61 -8.87 -2.08
N GLU A 61 -11.68 -8.59 -3.39
CA GLU A 61 -11.12 -9.43 -4.44
C GLU A 61 -9.59 -9.32 -4.47
N SER A 62 -8.91 -9.84 -3.45
CA SER A 62 -7.46 -9.80 -3.29
C SER A 62 -6.95 -11.08 -2.63
N ALA A 63 -5.64 -11.32 -2.70
CA ALA A 63 -4.99 -12.37 -1.92
C ALA A 63 -5.15 -12.13 -0.42
N ASN A 64 -5.11 -10.85 0.02
CA ASN A 64 -5.47 -10.46 1.37
C ASN A 64 -6.99 -10.30 1.45
N SER A 65 -7.65 -11.23 2.13
CA SER A 65 -9.11 -11.36 2.02
C SER A 65 -9.87 -10.30 2.79
N ILE A 66 -9.40 -9.91 3.98
CA ILE A 66 -10.06 -8.90 4.83
C ILE A 66 -9.06 -7.85 5.29
N PHE A 67 -9.49 -6.59 5.27
CA PHE A 67 -8.79 -5.45 5.85
C PHE A 67 -9.64 -4.83 6.95
N TYR A 68 -9.00 -4.12 7.88
CA TYR A 68 -9.69 -3.34 8.89
C TYR A 68 -9.09 -1.94 9.04
N THR A 69 -9.90 -1.01 9.50
CA THR A 69 -9.46 0.33 9.91
C THR A 69 -10.33 0.85 11.05
N ASP A 70 -9.85 1.90 11.71
CA ASP A 70 -10.61 2.65 12.70
C ASP A 70 -10.87 4.05 12.16
N ALA A 71 -12.12 4.51 12.26
CA ALA A 71 -12.49 5.90 12.05
C ALA A 71 -12.83 6.54 13.39
N TYR A 72 -12.44 7.81 13.56
CA TYR A 72 -12.58 8.58 14.79
C TYR A 72 -13.48 9.79 14.53
N THR A 73 -14.42 10.03 15.46
CA THR A 73 -15.36 11.16 15.45
C THR A 73 -15.06 12.18 16.54
N ASN A 74 -13.85 12.14 17.10
CA ASN A 74 -13.40 13.00 18.20
C ASN A 74 -12.93 14.40 17.77
N THR A 75 -13.01 14.74 16.48
CA THR A 75 -12.69 16.08 15.98
C THR A 75 -13.83 16.67 15.14
N THR A 76 -13.69 17.92 14.71
CA THR A 76 -14.69 18.63 13.88
C THR A 76 -14.96 17.93 12.54
N SER A 77 -14.06 17.06 12.07
CA SER A 77 -14.26 16.22 10.89
C SER A 77 -13.80 14.79 11.19
N PRO A 78 -14.53 13.75 10.74
CA PRO A 78 -14.08 12.38 10.95
C PRO A 78 -12.70 12.15 10.35
N THR A 79 -11.82 11.52 11.12
CA THR A 79 -10.50 11.06 10.66
C THR A 79 -10.47 9.54 10.65
N GLY A 80 -9.56 8.92 9.91
CA GLY A 80 -9.41 7.47 9.89
C GLY A 80 -7.96 7.06 9.70
N ASN A 81 -7.65 5.86 10.17
CA ASN A 81 -6.35 5.24 9.90
C ASN A 81 -6.31 4.63 8.50
N ASP A 82 -5.10 4.31 8.04
CA ASP A 82 -4.93 3.48 6.86
C ASP A 82 -5.51 2.07 7.07
N TRP A 83 -5.97 1.46 5.97
CA TRP A 83 -6.45 0.09 5.98
C TRP A 83 -5.30 -0.88 6.24
N THR A 84 -5.52 -1.79 7.19
CA THR A 84 -4.53 -2.80 7.60
C THR A 84 -5.05 -4.19 7.24
N VAL A 85 -4.19 -5.06 6.69
CA VAL A 85 -4.53 -6.47 6.43
C VAL A 85 -4.87 -7.17 7.75
N MET A 86 -5.95 -7.94 7.80
CA MET A 86 -6.28 -8.74 8.97
C MET A 86 -5.41 -10.01 9.02
N PRO A 87 -4.57 -10.22 10.04
CA PRO A 87 -3.51 -11.24 9.98
C PRO A 87 -4.00 -12.67 9.77
N GLY A 88 -5.10 -13.07 10.41
CA GLY A 88 -5.63 -14.44 10.30
C GLY A 88 -6.30 -14.78 8.96
N VAL A 89 -6.34 -13.83 8.01
CA VAL A 89 -6.95 -13.97 6.68
C VAL A 89 -6.12 -13.20 5.63
N ASP A 90 -4.81 -13.18 5.84
CA ASP A 90 -3.84 -12.60 4.91
C ASP A 90 -3.65 -13.49 3.66
N ALA A 91 -2.74 -13.07 2.78
CA ALA A 91 -2.39 -13.84 1.57
C ALA A 91 -1.88 -15.26 1.83
N ASN A 92 -1.35 -15.55 3.02
CA ASN A 92 -0.82 -16.88 3.39
C ASN A 92 -1.93 -17.82 3.87
N ALA A 93 -3.07 -17.28 4.30
CA ALA A 93 -4.21 -18.05 4.80
C ALA A 93 -5.02 -18.75 3.70
N GLY A 94 -4.80 -18.40 2.42
CA GLY A 94 -5.38 -19.12 1.28
C GLY A 94 -6.86 -18.84 1.00
N PHE A 95 -7.45 -17.83 1.63
CA PHE A 95 -8.85 -17.47 1.40
C PHE A 95 -9.06 -16.67 0.10
N GLY A 96 -8.15 -15.77 -0.26
CA GLY A 96 -8.23 -14.95 -1.47
C GLY A 96 -9.57 -14.20 -1.61
N SER A 97 -10.12 -14.19 -2.81
CA SER A 97 -11.39 -13.50 -3.14
C SER A 97 -12.66 -14.23 -2.71
N HIS A 98 -12.58 -15.32 -1.92
CA HIS A 98 -13.74 -16.15 -1.62
C HIS A 98 -14.59 -15.66 -0.44
N ILE A 99 -14.10 -14.69 0.33
CA ILE A 99 -14.87 -14.11 1.45
C ILE A 99 -15.79 -13.00 0.93
N VAL A 100 -17.02 -13.38 0.57
CA VAL A 100 -18.02 -12.47 -0.01
C VAL A 100 -19.06 -11.96 1.00
N ARG A 101 -19.04 -12.47 2.23
CA ARG A 101 -19.91 -12.02 3.33
C ARG A 101 -19.17 -12.05 4.66
N ILE A 102 -19.25 -10.96 5.40
CA ILE A 102 -18.60 -10.78 6.70
C ILE A 102 -19.57 -10.15 7.70
N GLU A 103 -19.46 -10.55 8.96
CA GLU A 103 -20.23 -9.92 10.05
C GLU A 103 -19.33 -9.68 11.26
N ALA A 104 -19.35 -8.46 11.80
CA ALA A 104 -18.52 -8.11 12.93
C ALA A 104 -19.30 -8.19 14.24
N HIS A 105 -18.71 -8.86 15.23
CA HIS A 105 -19.28 -8.98 16.56
C HIS A 105 -18.59 -8.01 17.53
N SER A 106 -19.33 -6.98 17.95
CA SER A 106 -18.81 -5.86 18.74
C SER A 106 -18.14 -6.29 20.06
N THR A 107 -18.76 -7.20 20.81
CA THR A 107 -18.27 -7.63 22.12
C THR A 107 -16.93 -8.37 22.03
N SER A 108 -16.72 -9.18 20.99
CA SER A 108 -15.47 -9.94 20.83
C SER A 108 -14.46 -9.30 19.88
N GLY A 109 -14.84 -8.25 19.15
CA GLY A 109 -14.04 -7.62 18.10
C GLY A 109 -13.69 -8.52 16.92
N LYS A 110 -14.40 -9.65 16.78
CA LYS A 110 -14.13 -10.65 15.74
C LYS A 110 -14.96 -10.37 14.50
N VAL A 111 -14.44 -10.79 13.35
CA VAL A 111 -15.20 -10.92 12.12
C VAL A 111 -15.50 -12.39 11.88
N PHE A 112 -16.76 -12.70 11.63
CA PHE A 112 -17.25 -14.00 11.22
C PHE A 112 -17.50 -14.00 9.72
N PHE A 113 -17.16 -15.10 9.05
CA PHE A 113 -17.30 -15.20 7.61
C PHE A 113 -17.48 -16.65 7.16
N PHE A 114 -18.14 -16.81 6.02
CA PHE A 114 -18.42 -18.12 5.43
C PHE A 114 -17.29 -18.54 4.47
N THR A 115 -16.97 -19.83 4.52
CA THR A 115 -16.27 -20.57 3.48
C THR A 115 -17.22 -21.62 2.91
N PRO A 116 -16.89 -22.28 1.78
CA PRO A 116 -17.73 -23.36 1.25
C PRO A 116 -18.08 -24.43 2.29
N ASP A 117 -17.17 -24.71 3.24
CA ASP A 117 -17.30 -25.83 4.16
C ASP A 117 -17.60 -25.44 5.62
N SER A 118 -17.46 -24.16 5.98
CA SER A 118 -17.53 -23.75 7.40
C SER A 118 -17.80 -22.26 7.64
N LEU A 119 -18.32 -21.96 8.84
CA LEU A 119 -18.32 -20.61 9.41
C LEU A 119 -17.04 -20.44 10.25
N LEU A 120 -16.21 -19.47 9.86
CA LEU A 120 -14.94 -19.18 10.51
C LEU A 120 -14.97 -17.79 11.17
N SER A 121 -13.95 -17.50 11.96
CA SER A 121 -13.76 -16.17 12.53
C SER A 121 -12.29 -15.81 12.67
N SER A 122 -11.99 -14.52 12.61
CA SER A 122 -10.65 -13.99 12.86
C SER A 122 -10.73 -12.65 13.61
N HIS A 123 -9.60 -12.21 14.17
CA HIS A 123 -9.49 -10.99 14.96
C HIS A 123 -8.31 -10.13 14.45
N PRO A 124 -8.38 -8.79 14.54
CA PRO A 124 -7.26 -7.90 14.20
C PRO A 124 -5.94 -8.17 14.94
N SER A 125 -5.99 -8.89 16.05
CA SER A 125 -4.82 -9.29 16.86
C SER A 125 -4.47 -10.77 16.77
N SER A 126 -5.08 -11.51 15.83
CA SER A 126 -4.66 -12.88 15.54
C SER A 126 -3.22 -12.87 15.00
N SER A 127 -2.44 -13.91 15.31
CA SER A 127 -1.07 -14.11 14.84
C SER A 127 -0.95 -15.40 14.05
#